data_AF-F6GPJ3-F1
#
_entry.id   AF-F6GPJ3-F1
#
_cell.length_a   1.000
_cell.length_b   1.000
_cell.length_c   1.000
_cell.angle_alpha   90.00
_cell.angle_beta   90.00
_cell.angle_gamma   90.00
#
_symmetry.space_group_name_H-M   'P 1'
#
loop_
_entity.id
_entity.type
_entity.pdbx_description
1 polymer ?
#
loop_
_entity_poly.entity_id
_entity_poly.type
_entity_poly.pdbx_seq_one_letter_code
_entity_poly.pdbx_strand_id
1 'polypeptide(L)' 'MNMSLLLYLLMFSTVFERSFFMFLLKLESIIMLIFFLSFYYYFTGNALICILMMAVVEGCMGLICLISKIRSSGDDMALS' A
#
# COMPACT_ATOMS: atom_id res chain seq x y z
N MET A 1 28.03 -19.89 13.36
CA MET A 1 27.02 -19.42 12.39
C MET A 1 27.65 -18.25 11.65
N ASN A 2 27.89 -18.36 10.33
CA ASN A 2 28.65 -17.35 9.59
C ASN A 2 27.89 -16.02 9.50
N MET A 3 28.57 -14.90 9.79
CA MET A 3 28.02 -13.53 9.71
C MET A 3 27.36 -13.23 8.36
N SER A 4 27.92 -13.77 7.28
CA SER A 4 27.36 -13.66 5.92
C SER A 4 25.98 -14.31 5.76
N LEU A 5 25.75 -15.43 6.44
CA LEU A 5 24.48 -16.17 6.40
C LEU A 5 23.38 -15.42 7.17
N LEU A 6 23.76 -14.75 8.25
CA LEU A 6 22.86 -13.96 9.09
C LEU A 6 22.38 -12.70 8.34
N LEU A 7 23.30 -12.00 7.66
CA LEU A 7 22.97 -10.89 6.76
C LEU A 7 22.02 -11.29 5.62
N TYR A 8 22.25 -12.47 5.03
CA TYR A 8 21.39 -12.98 3.95
C TYR A 8 19.96 -13.26 4.42
N LEU A 9 19.81 -13.84 5.61
CA LEU A 9 18.50 -14.10 6.22
C LEU A 9 17.77 -12.80 6.57
N LEU A 10 18.49 -11.79 7.06
CA LEU A 10 17.91 -10.49 7.44
C LEU A 10 17.46 -9.68 6.22
N MET A 11 18.26 -9.70 5.14
CA MET A 11 17.85 -9.14 3.84
C MET A 11 16.63 -9.88 3.28
N PHE A 12 16.62 -11.21 3.35
CA PHE A 12 15.48 -12.00 2.87
C PHE A 12 14.20 -11.72 3.66
N SER A 13 14.26 -11.63 5.00
CA SER A 13 13.07 -11.38 5.81
C SER A 13 12.49 -9.98 5.58
N THR A 14 13.34 -8.95 5.48
CA THR A 14 12.89 -7.57 5.27
C THR A 14 12.32 -7.33 3.87
N VAL A 15 12.90 -7.97 2.84
CA VAL A 15 12.37 -7.93 1.46
C VAL A 15 11.07 -8.73 1.36
N PHE A 16 10.98 -9.87 2.04
CA PHE A 16 9.77 -10.68 2.08
C PHE A 16 8.63 -9.95 2.81
N GLU A 17 8.89 -9.31 3.94
CA GLU A 17 7.89 -8.53 4.67
C GLU A 17 7.38 -7.34 3.84
N ARG A 18 8.27 -6.62 3.15
CA ARG A 18 7.86 -5.52 2.25
C ARG A 18 7.01 -5.98 1.09
N SER A 19 7.38 -7.11 0.47
CA SER A 19 6.62 -7.67 -0.65
C SER A 19 5.28 -8.24 -0.21
N PHE A 20 5.21 -8.86 0.98
CA PHE A 20 3.98 -9.33 1.60
C PHE A 20 3.04 -8.17 1.96
N PHE A 21 3.58 -7.07 2.50
CA PHE A 21 2.80 -5.86 2.79
C PHE A 21 2.23 -5.22 1.51
N MET A 22 3.05 -5.11 0.45
CA MET A 22 2.58 -4.64 -0.86
C MET A 22 1.51 -5.55 -1.47
N PHE A 23 1.63 -6.86 -1.27
CA PHE A 23 0.62 -7.82 -1.69
C PHE A 23 -0.70 -7.64 -0.94
N LEU A 24 -0.64 -7.47 0.39
CA LEU A 24 -1.81 -7.18 1.21
C LEU A 24 -2.52 -5.89 0.80
N LEU A 25 -1.78 -4.81 0.54
CA LEU A 25 -2.35 -3.55 0.06
C LEU A 25 -3.05 -3.70 -1.30
N LYS A 26 -2.44 -4.46 -2.23
CA LYS A 26 -3.09 -4.77 -3.51
C LYS A 26 -4.39 -5.54 -3.30
N LEU A 27 -4.39 -6.52 -2.41
CA LEU A 27 -5.54 -7.36 -2.12
C LEU A 27 -6.68 -6.53 -1.48
N GLU A 28 -6.34 -5.64 -0.54
CA GLU A 28 -7.28 -4.69 0.06
C GLU A 28 -7.87 -3.74 -0.99
N SER A 29 -7.06 -3.22 -1.91
CA SER A 29 -7.55 -2.35 -2.99
C SER A 29 -8.55 -3.05 -3.91
N ILE A 30 -8.32 -4.34 -4.21
CA ILE A 30 -9.21 -5.15 -5.05
C ILE A 30 -10.53 -5.40 -4.32
N ILE A 31 -10.49 -5.72 -3.02
CA ILE A 31 -11.69 -5.92 -2.20
C ILE A 31 -12.52 -4.64 -2.15
N MET A 32 -11.89 -3.49 -1.92
CA MET A 32 -12.57 -2.20 -1.89
C MET A 32 -13.21 -1.86 -3.24
N LEU A 33 -12.54 -2.18 -4.34
CA LEU A 33 -13.07 -1.99 -5.69
C LEU A 33 -14.29 -2.88 -5.98
N ILE A 34 -14.23 -4.16 -5.58
CA ILE A 34 -15.37 -5.09 -5.70
C ILE A 34 -16.54 -4.63 -4.85
N PHE A 35 -16.28 -4.17 -3.62
CA PHE A 35 -17.29 -3.63 -2.72
C PHE A 35 -17.96 -2.40 -3.35
N PHE A 36 -17.16 -1.52 -3.93
CA PHE A 36 -17.63 -0.34 -4.65
C PHE A 36 -18.51 -0.71 -5.86
N LEU A 37 -18.09 -1.70 -6.65
CA LEU A 37 -18.81 -2.16 -7.83
C LEU A 37 -20.14 -2.85 -7.46
N SER A 38 -20.14 -3.64 -6.39
CA SER A 38 -21.34 -4.26 -5.83
C SER A 38 -22.34 -3.20 -5.36
N PHE A 39 -21.87 -2.18 -4.63
CA PHE A 39 -22.69 -1.03 -4.23
C PHE A 39 -23.17 -0.20 -5.42
N TYR A 40 -22.36 -0.07 -6.49
CA TYR A 40 -22.73 0.62 -7.72
C TYR A 40 -23.94 -0.01 -8.38
N TYR A 41 -23.96 -1.33 -8.41
CA TYR A 41 -25.07 -2.08 -8.98
C TYR A 41 -26.33 -2.03 -8.10
N TYR A 42 -26.16 -1.84 -6.79
CA TYR A 42 -27.24 -1.94 -5.81
C TYR A 42 -27.93 -0.61 -5.49
N PHE A 43 -27.23 0.53 -5.56
CA PHE A 43 -27.76 1.84 -5.15
C PHE A 43 -27.80 2.83 -6.32
N THR A 44 -29.00 3.09 -6.83
CA THR A 44 -29.28 4.10 -7.84
C THR A 44 -29.09 5.51 -7.28
N GLY A 45 -28.04 6.21 -7.75
CA GLY A 45 -27.92 7.68 -7.71
C GLY A 45 -27.34 8.29 -6.41
N ASN A 46 -26.30 9.12 -6.57
CA ASN A 46 -25.64 9.98 -5.58
C ASN A 46 -24.80 9.36 -4.46
N ALA A 47 -25.19 8.25 -3.82
CA ALA A 47 -24.36 7.64 -2.76
C ALA A 47 -22.98 7.17 -3.28
N LEU A 48 -22.95 6.75 -4.54
CA LEU A 48 -21.75 6.27 -5.22
C LEU A 48 -20.70 7.33 -5.45
N ILE A 49 -21.11 8.55 -5.78
CA ILE A 49 -20.18 9.66 -6.01
C ILE A 49 -19.46 10.00 -4.69
N CYS A 50 -20.18 9.98 -3.57
CA CYS A 50 -19.59 10.22 -2.25
C CYS A 50 -18.59 9.12 -1.88
N ILE A 51 -18.93 7.85 -2.10
CA ILE A 51 -18.01 6.74 -1.79
C ILE A 51 -16.80 6.76 -2.73
N LEU A 52 -16.97 7.14 -4.02
CA LEU A 52 -15.87 7.22 -4.98
C LEU A 52 -14.89 8.31 -4.55
N MET A 53 -15.43 9.47 -4.16
CA MET A 53 -14.63 10.58 -3.65
C MET A 53 -13.85 10.15 -2.38
N MET A 54 -14.48 9.43 -1.46
CA MET A 54 -13.80 8.92 -0.26
C MET A 54 -12.68 7.92 -0.60
N ALA A 55 -12.93 6.96 -1.50
CA ALA A 55 -11.94 5.98 -1.92
C ALA A 55 -10.76 6.63 -2.66
N VAL A 56 -11.02 7.64 -3.49
CA VAL A 56 -9.97 8.41 -4.17
C VAL A 56 -9.15 9.21 -3.17
N VAL A 57 -9.77 9.85 -2.17
CA VAL A 57 -9.06 10.58 -1.11
C VAL A 57 -8.17 9.65 -0.30
N GLU A 58 -8.69 8.47 0.07
CA GLU A 58 -7.94 7.47 0.83
C GLU A 58 -6.77 6.88 0.02
N GLY A 59 -7.01 6.60 -1.27
CA GLY A 59 -5.96 6.19 -2.20
C GLY A 59 -4.87 7.26 -2.40
N CYS A 60 -5.26 8.53 -2.53
CA CYS A 60 -4.31 9.65 -2.60
C CYS A 60 -3.50 9.79 -1.31
N MET A 61 -4.12 9.65 -0.15
CA MET A 61 -3.40 9.69 1.13
C MET A 61 -2.45 8.51 1.31
N GLY A 62 -2.86 7.31 0.90
CA GLY A 62 -1.97 6.13 0.85
C GLY A 62 -0.78 6.36 -0.06
N LEU A 63 -0.99 6.96 -1.24
CA LEU A 63 0.06 7.27 -2.19
C LEU A 63 1.03 8.34 -1.65
N ILE A 64 0.52 9.39 -1.01
CA ILE A 64 1.33 10.45 -0.37
C ILE A 64 2.15 9.87 0.78
N CYS A 65 1.57 8.99 1.59
CA CYS A 65 2.27 8.29 2.67
C CYS A 65 3.40 7.41 2.10
N LEU A 66 3.15 6.71 0.99
CA LEU A 66 4.16 5.90 0.32
C LEU A 66 5.29 6.76 -0.26
N ILE A 67 4.96 7.85 -0.95
CA ILE A 67 5.95 8.77 -1.53
C ILE A 67 6.80 9.42 -0.45
N SER A 68 6.18 9.86 0.66
CA SER A 68 6.91 10.44 1.79
C SER A 68 7.83 9.42 2.47
N LYS A 69 7.40 8.17 2.61
CA LYS A 69 8.25 7.06 3.12
C LYS A 69 9.44 6.77 2.21
N ILE A 70 9.24 6.80 0.88
CA ILE A 70 10.31 6.61 -0.09
C ILE A 70 11.29 7.78 -0.04
N ARG A 71 10.77 9.01 0.05
CA ARG A 71 11.59 10.22 0.13
C ARG A 71 12.43 10.24 1.41
N SER A 72 11.84 9.96 2.57
CA SER A 72 12.59 9.90 3.83
C SER A 72 13.70 8.84 3.75
N SER A 73 13.40 7.65 3.20
CA SER A 73 14.38 6.59 3.01
C SER A 73 15.49 6.93 2.00
N GLY A 74 15.27 7.89 1.10
CA GLY A 74 16.28 8.38 0.15
C GLY A 74 17.15 9.50 0.73
N ASP A 75 16.55 10.39 1.53
CA ASP A 75 17.26 11.46 2.23
C ASP A 75 18.20 10.89 3.31
N ASP A 76 17.84 9.76 3.93
CA ASP A 76 18.69 9.01 4.86
C ASP A 76 19.97 8.47 4.20
N MET A 77 19.97 8.22 2.87
CA MET A 77 21.14 7.77 2.10
C MET A 77 22.00 8.91 1.55
N ALA A 78 21.52 10.17 1.58
CA ALA A 78 22.28 11.34 1.12
C ALA A 78 23.10 12.00 2.24
N LEU A 79 22.86 11.62 3.50
CA LEU A 79 23.48 12.17 4.71
C LEU A 79 24.50 11.23 5.38
N SER A 80 24.76 10.06 4.80
CA SER A 80 25.80 9.09 5.22
C SER A 80 26.94 9.03 4.22
#